data_AF-A0A7W1I455-F1
#
_entry.id   AF-A0A7W1I455-F1
#
_cell.length_a   1.000
_cell.length_b   1.000
_cell.length_c   1.000
_cell.angle_alpha   90.00
_cell.angle_beta   90.00
_cell.angle_gamma   90.00
#
_symmetry.space_group_name_H-M   'P 1'
#
loop_
_entity.id
_entity.type
_entity.pdbx_description
1 polymer ?
#
loop_
_entity_poly.entity_id
_entity_poly.type
_entity_poly.pdbx_seq_one_letter_code
_entity_poly.pdbx_strand_id
1 'polypeptide(L)'
;MTFEDRVSALASLGFSPRQTRFLVTVALHGGFCLRRQFAAFAGVQQGAPVRGFLEKLVHRQLARRVTYRRDRGYLYHLHAKGIYRALGEGDNRNRRLAGPALIARKLMLLDFVISEPGVQWLATEIEKVTTFTERYLLARADLPQRTYPAGNPTKPSTTRYFVEKLPIYLAGEPPVPHFVYLEHGLAQSGCAQFLSDYATLLRRLPAWTLVVLTPKDMPAPTACTRAFEAFRDGASVTETPALDRGQLAWYFEARRAVEQRQFDRLSVAEVARFRELHRLNAGSSTDALFKDWMATGDRSLSELPFHVLPQRVNLEVRYLSHQYSQFGDLPGVC
;
A
#
# COMPACT_ATOMS: atom_id res chain seq x y z
N MET A 1 -0.62 14.31 5.75
CA MET A 1 -0.91 15.07 4.53
C MET A 1 -1.90 14.28 3.71
N THR A 2 -3.11 14.81 3.52
CA THR A 2 -4.17 14.18 2.73
C THR A 2 -3.93 14.33 1.22
N PHE A 3 -4.76 13.71 0.39
CA PHE A 3 -4.70 13.92 -1.07
C PHE A 3 -5.02 15.38 -1.44
N GLU A 4 -6.01 16.00 -0.80
CA GLU A 4 -6.36 17.40 -1.06
C GLU A 4 -5.25 18.36 -0.65
N ASP A 5 -4.56 18.10 0.47
CA ASP A 5 -3.40 18.89 0.88
C ASP A 5 -2.32 18.89 -0.22
N ARG A 6 -2.11 17.72 -0.85
CA ARG A 6 -1.13 17.56 -1.94
C ARG A 6 -1.54 18.29 -3.21
N VAL A 7 -2.83 18.31 -3.52
CA VAL A 7 -3.38 19.07 -4.65
C VAL A 7 -3.16 20.56 -4.41
N SER A 8 -3.48 21.05 -3.21
CA SER A 8 -3.27 22.43 -2.79
C SER A 8 -1.79 22.82 -2.83
N ALA A 9 -0.89 21.94 -2.38
CA ALA A 9 0.56 22.17 -2.42
C ALA A 9 1.13 22.37 -3.83
N LEU A 10 0.47 21.82 -4.86
CA LEU A 10 0.86 21.97 -6.27
C LEU A 10 0.05 23.04 -7.01
N ALA A 11 -0.93 23.69 -6.38
CA ALA A 11 -1.81 24.66 -7.03
C ALA A 11 -1.04 25.87 -7.62
N SER A 12 0.03 26.31 -6.94
CA SER A 12 0.92 27.40 -7.38
C SER A 12 1.63 27.12 -8.71
N LEU A 13 1.61 25.87 -9.20
CA LEU A 13 2.08 25.55 -10.54
C LEU A 13 1.14 26.11 -11.62
N GLY A 14 -0.07 26.60 -11.32
CA GLY A 14 -0.94 27.23 -12.33
C GLY A 14 -1.46 26.23 -13.38
N PHE A 15 -1.74 25.01 -12.95
CA PHE A 15 -2.52 24.02 -13.69
C PHE A 15 -3.97 24.02 -13.19
N SER A 16 -4.91 23.54 -14.01
CA SER A 16 -6.29 23.41 -13.53
C SER A 16 -6.38 22.41 -12.37
N PRO A 17 -7.45 22.45 -11.54
CA PRO A 17 -7.61 21.48 -10.46
C PRO A 17 -7.50 20.03 -10.95
N ARG A 18 -8.13 19.72 -12.09
CA ARG A 18 -8.09 18.40 -12.73
C ARG A 18 -6.67 17.99 -13.15
N GLN A 19 -5.92 18.89 -13.77
CA GLN A 19 -4.51 18.64 -14.15
C GLN A 19 -3.63 18.44 -12.91
N THR A 20 -3.84 19.24 -11.87
CA THR A 20 -3.08 19.17 -10.61
C THR A 20 -3.32 17.84 -9.89
N ARG A 21 -4.57 17.39 -9.79
CA ARG A 21 -4.91 16.06 -9.26
C ARG A 21 -4.21 14.94 -10.02
N PHE A 22 -4.22 15.00 -11.36
CA PHE A 22 -3.50 14.03 -12.18
C PHE A 22 -1.99 14.03 -11.90
N LEU A 23 -1.37 15.21 -11.73
CA LEU A 23 0.06 15.31 -11.38
C LEU A 23 0.38 14.67 -10.04
N VAL A 24 -0.46 14.89 -9.02
CA VAL A 24 -0.33 14.23 -7.72
C VAL A 24 -0.39 12.71 -7.89
N THR A 25 -1.40 12.21 -8.59
CA THR A 25 -1.57 10.77 -8.86
C THR A 25 -0.34 10.18 -9.58
N VAL A 26 0.13 10.81 -10.66
CA VAL A 26 1.28 10.32 -11.40
C VAL A 26 2.56 10.34 -10.55
N ALA A 27 2.82 11.42 -9.81
CA ALA A 27 4.02 11.54 -8.99
C ALA A 27 4.09 10.44 -7.91
N LEU A 28 2.95 10.15 -7.28
CA LEU A 28 2.85 9.15 -6.22
C LEU A 28 2.89 7.71 -6.76
N HIS A 29 2.24 7.42 -7.88
CA HIS A 29 2.03 6.04 -8.37
C HIS A 29 3.00 5.58 -9.47
N GLY A 30 4.00 6.39 -9.84
CA GLY A 30 5.05 5.87 -10.72
C GLY A 30 6.04 6.88 -11.26
N GLY A 31 5.62 8.14 -11.41
CA GLY A 31 6.38 9.22 -12.02
C GLY A 31 6.33 9.23 -13.56
N PHE A 32 5.60 8.30 -14.18
CA PHE A 32 5.48 8.19 -15.63
C PHE A 32 4.01 8.19 -16.02
N CYS A 33 3.68 8.87 -17.12
CA CYS A 33 2.35 8.81 -17.69
C CYS A 33 2.35 8.88 -19.21
N LEU A 34 1.22 8.47 -19.78
CA LEU A 34 0.94 8.52 -21.21
C LEU A 34 -0.19 9.49 -21.50
N ARG A 35 -0.25 9.97 -22.76
CA ARG A 35 -1.30 10.90 -23.19
C ARG A 35 -2.71 10.36 -22.94
N ARG A 36 -2.92 9.07 -23.22
CA ARG A 36 -4.22 8.40 -23.00
C ARG A 36 -4.62 8.35 -21.54
N GLN A 37 -3.66 8.26 -20.61
CA GLN A 37 -3.92 8.16 -19.18
C GLN A 37 -4.47 9.48 -18.66
N PHE A 38 -3.92 10.61 -19.11
CA PHE A 38 -4.51 11.91 -18.77
C PHE A 38 -5.91 12.06 -19.38
N ALA A 39 -6.10 11.65 -20.63
CA ALA A 39 -7.42 11.71 -21.28
C ALA A 39 -8.47 10.89 -20.53
N ALA A 40 -8.13 9.65 -20.14
CA ALA A 40 -8.97 8.77 -19.34
C ALA A 40 -9.27 9.37 -17.96
N PHE A 41 -8.23 9.80 -17.22
CA PHE A 41 -8.39 10.44 -15.92
C PHE A 41 -9.28 11.69 -15.99
N ALA A 42 -9.13 12.48 -17.05
CA ALA A 42 -9.87 13.71 -17.20
C ALA A 42 -11.29 13.52 -17.75
N GLY A 43 -11.67 12.32 -18.17
CA GLY A 43 -12.96 12.05 -18.82
C GLY A 43 -13.15 12.80 -20.13
N VAL A 44 -12.06 13.03 -20.89
CA VAL A 44 -12.08 13.80 -22.15
C VAL A 44 -11.58 12.96 -23.31
N GLN A 45 -12.07 13.25 -24.52
CA GLN A 45 -11.49 12.68 -25.74
C GLN A 45 -10.06 13.19 -25.94
N GLN A 46 -9.23 12.37 -26.61
CA GLN A 46 -7.88 12.78 -26.97
C GLN A 46 -7.95 13.98 -27.93
N GLY A 47 -7.24 15.06 -27.62
CA GLY A 47 -7.30 16.27 -28.44
C GLY A 47 -6.30 17.35 -28.02
N ALA A 48 -6.45 18.55 -28.62
CA ALA A 48 -5.56 19.69 -28.38
C ALA A 48 -5.39 20.07 -26.89
N PRO A 49 -6.43 20.05 -26.02
CA PRO A 49 -6.27 20.38 -24.60
C PRO A 49 -5.35 19.40 -23.85
N VAL A 50 -5.46 18.11 -24.17
CA VAL A 50 -4.62 17.04 -23.61
C VAL A 50 -3.17 17.22 -24.05
N ARG A 51 -2.94 17.54 -25.33
CA ARG A 51 -1.60 17.79 -25.87
C ARG A 51 -0.97 19.03 -25.23
N GLY A 52 -1.71 20.14 -25.15
CA GLY A 52 -1.23 21.40 -24.58
C GLY A 52 -0.83 21.27 -23.11
N PHE A 53 -1.55 20.47 -22.31
CA PHE A 53 -1.15 20.17 -20.93
C PHE A 53 0.23 19.51 -20.85
N LEU A 54 0.44 18.44 -21.62
CA LEU A 54 1.68 17.66 -21.57
C LEU A 54 2.86 18.46 -22.16
N GLU A 55 2.63 19.24 -23.22
CA GLU A 55 3.60 20.18 -23.77
C GLU A 55 3.98 21.25 -22.74
N LYS A 56 3.01 21.81 -22.00
CA LYS A 56 3.26 22.76 -20.91
C LYS A 56 4.13 22.15 -19.79
N LEU A 57 3.94 20.88 -19.45
CA LEU A 57 4.81 20.20 -18.47
C LEU A 57 6.26 20.10 -18.96
N VAL A 58 6.45 19.77 -20.23
CA VAL A 58 7.79 19.65 -20.83
C VAL A 58 8.46 21.02 -20.97
N HIS A 59 7.74 22.01 -21.47
CA HIS A 59 8.25 23.37 -21.63
C HIS A 59 8.71 23.97 -20.29
N ARG A 60 7.98 23.69 -19.20
CA ARG A 60 8.32 24.13 -17.84
C ARG A 60 9.33 23.23 -17.11
N GLN A 61 9.92 22.25 -17.81
CA GLN A 61 10.90 21.31 -17.25
C GLN A 61 10.39 20.54 -16.02
N LEU A 62 9.06 20.38 -15.92
CA LEU A 62 8.40 19.59 -14.88
C LEU A 62 8.38 18.11 -15.25
N ALA A 63 8.26 17.85 -16.55
CA ALA A 63 8.38 16.54 -17.16
C ALA A 63 9.39 16.56 -18.31
N ARG A 64 9.83 15.37 -18.72
CA ARG A 64 10.52 15.20 -19.99
C ARG A 64 9.78 14.18 -20.85
N ARG A 65 9.87 14.38 -22.16
CA ARG A 65 9.37 13.44 -23.15
C ARG A 65 10.40 12.33 -23.38
N VAL A 66 9.98 11.08 -23.33
CA VAL A 66 10.82 9.91 -23.62
C VAL A 66 10.15 9.09 -24.72
N THR A 67 10.96 8.49 -25.59
CA THR A 67 10.52 7.66 -26.71
C THR A 67 11.29 6.35 -26.66
N TYR A 68 10.57 5.21 -26.63
CA TYR A 68 11.19 3.88 -26.74
C TYR A 68 11.01 3.28 -28.14
N ARG A 69 9.80 3.38 -28.70
CA ARG A 69 9.53 3.07 -30.10
C ARG A 69 8.85 4.27 -30.76
N ARG A 70 9.37 4.71 -31.89
CA ARG A 70 8.96 5.97 -32.56
C ARG A 70 7.49 5.94 -33.04
N ASP A 71 6.95 4.75 -33.29
CA ASP A 71 5.60 4.49 -33.79
C ASP A 71 4.53 4.40 -32.68
N ARG A 72 4.92 4.30 -31.40
CA ARG A 72 3.98 4.03 -30.29
C ARG A 72 3.67 5.24 -29.40
N GLY A 73 4.07 6.43 -29.85
CA GLY A 73 3.78 7.69 -29.17
C GLY A 73 4.73 8.03 -28.02
N TYR A 74 4.45 9.16 -27.36
CA TYR A 74 5.31 9.73 -26.33
C TYR A 74 4.90 9.33 -24.93
N LEU A 75 5.90 9.06 -24.08
CA LEU A 75 5.74 8.98 -22.63
C LEU A 75 6.34 10.20 -21.94
N TYR A 76 5.77 10.53 -20.78
CA TYR A 76 6.13 11.71 -20.02
C TYR A 76 6.61 11.26 -18.64
N HIS A 77 7.82 11.66 -18.28
CA HIS A 77 8.43 11.35 -16.99
C HIS A 77 8.49 12.61 -16.13
N LEU A 78 7.75 12.64 -15.01
CA LEU A 78 7.79 13.69 -14.00
C LEU A 78 9.08 13.57 -13.20
N HIS A 79 10.04 14.46 -13.45
CA HIS A 79 11.37 14.40 -12.83
C HIS A 79 11.70 15.57 -11.91
N ALA A 80 10.93 16.67 -11.96
CA ALA A 80 11.24 17.87 -11.21
C ALA A 80 11.17 17.65 -9.70
N LYS A 81 12.31 17.79 -9.00
CA LYS A 81 12.42 17.62 -7.54
C LYS A 81 11.46 18.53 -6.76
N GLY A 82 11.11 19.69 -7.31
CA GLY A 82 10.14 20.62 -6.71
C GLY A 82 8.76 20.02 -6.51
N ILE A 83 8.25 19.24 -7.48
CA ILE A 83 6.97 18.53 -7.37
C ILE A 83 7.01 17.59 -6.18
N TYR A 84 8.02 16.72 -6.15
CA TYR A 84 8.15 15.71 -5.11
C TYR A 84 8.38 16.32 -3.72
N ARG A 85 9.16 17.39 -3.61
CA ARG A 85 9.34 18.12 -2.34
C ARG A 85 8.03 18.70 -1.82
N ALA A 86 7.21 19.30 -2.68
CA ALA A 86 5.91 19.84 -2.29
C ALA A 86 4.93 18.76 -1.79
N LEU A 87 5.11 17.52 -2.24
CA LEU A 87 4.33 16.37 -1.80
C LEU A 87 4.87 15.67 -0.53
N GLY A 88 5.95 16.20 0.08
CA GLY A 88 6.66 15.55 1.19
C GLY A 88 7.55 14.37 0.78
N GLU A 89 7.74 14.16 -0.53
CA GLU A 89 8.32 12.97 -1.14
C GLU A 89 9.63 13.28 -1.88
N GLY A 90 10.43 14.26 -1.40
CA GLY A 90 11.57 14.82 -2.12
C GLY A 90 12.66 13.82 -2.58
N ASP A 91 12.77 12.68 -1.89
CA ASP A 91 13.70 11.59 -2.21
C ASP A 91 13.04 10.40 -2.92
N ASN A 92 11.77 10.54 -3.32
CA ASN A 92 11.04 9.51 -4.01
C ASN A 92 11.72 9.17 -5.35
N ARG A 93 11.98 7.87 -5.54
CA ARG A 93 12.66 7.32 -6.72
C ARG A 93 11.85 7.46 -8.01
N ASN A 94 10.54 7.77 -7.92
CA ASN A 94 9.69 8.03 -9.09
C ASN A 94 10.21 9.18 -9.96
N ARG A 95 11.02 10.10 -9.41
CA ARG A 95 11.66 11.18 -10.16
C ARG A 95 12.87 10.75 -11.00
N ARG A 96 13.36 9.52 -10.80
CA ARG A 96 14.56 8.98 -11.45
C ARG A 96 14.15 8.14 -12.65
N LEU A 97 14.99 8.16 -13.68
CA LEU A 97 14.77 7.30 -14.85
C LEU A 97 14.80 5.83 -14.43
N ALA A 98 13.98 5.03 -15.10
CA ALA A 98 13.88 3.59 -14.93
C ALA A 98 14.09 2.89 -16.28
N GLY A 99 14.40 1.59 -16.23
CA GLY A 99 14.46 0.76 -17.43
C GLY A 99 13.06 0.51 -18.03
N PRO A 100 12.97 0.09 -19.31
CA PRO A 100 11.71 -0.11 -20.01
C PRO A 100 10.71 -1.00 -19.27
N ALA A 101 11.18 -2.13 -18.71
CA ALA A 101 10.33 -3.06 -17.96
C ALA A 101 9.69 -2.41 -16.73
N LEU A 102 10.47 -1.71 -15.91
CA LEU A 102 9.95 -1.02 -14.72
C LEU A 102 9.01 0.14 -15.10
N ILE A 103 9.25 0.82 -16.22
CA ILE A 103 8.33 1.84 -16.75
C ILE A 103 7.01 1.20 -17.17
N ALA A 104 7.03 0.06 -17.86
CA ALA A 104 5.83 -0.66 -18.24
C ALA A 104 4.99 -1.02 -17.00
N ARG A 105 5.62 -1.59 -15.96
CA ARG A 105 4.94 -1.91 -14.68
C ARG A 105 4.29 -0.67 -14.06
N LYS A 106 5.01 0.45 -13.99
CA LYS A 106 4.50 1.71 -13.44
C LYS A 106 3.29 2.23 -14.22
N LEU A 107 3.30 2.10 -15.55
CA LEU A 107 2.18 2.53 -16.39
C LEU A 107 0.97 1.60 -16.26
N MET A 108 1.20 0.28 -16.14
CA MET A 108 0.15 -0.72 -15.85
C MET A 108 -0.56 -0.42 -14.54
N LEU A 109 0.21 -0.18 -13.47
CA LEU A 109 -0.33 0.18 -12.17
C LEU A 109 -1.08 1.53 -12.22
N LEU A 110 -0.55 2.50 -12.96
CA LEU A 110 -1.21 3.80 -13.11
C LEU A 110 -2.55 3.68 -13.87
N ASP A 111 -2.65 2.84 -14.90
CA ASP A 111 -3.94 2.59 -15.58
C ASP A 111 -5.00 2.09 -14.59
N PHE A 112 -4.63 1.18 -13.69
CA PHE A 112 -5.53 0.69 -12.64
C PHE A 112 -5.87 1.75 -11.58
N VAL A 113 -4.88 2.55 -11.14
CA VAL A 113 -5.13 3.63 -10.19
C VAL A 113 -6.10 4.67 -10.75
N ILE A 114 -6.00 4.97 -12.06
CA ILE A 114 -6.89 5.91 -12.74
C ILE A 114 -8.31 5.34 -12.90
N SER A 115 -8.47 4.02 -13.05
CA SER A 115 -9.80 3.41 -13.18
C SER A 115 -10.60 3.40 -11.88
N GLU A 116 -9.96 3.63 -10.74
CA GLU A 116 -10.58 3.63 -9.41
C GLU A 116 -10.47 5.02 -8.74
N PRO A 117 -11.18 6.05 -9.23
CA PRO A 117 -11.07 7.41 -8.69
C PRO A 117 -11.72 7.59 -7.31
N GLY A 118 -12.58 6.66 -6.88
CA GLY A 118 -13.35 6.74 -5.64
C GLY A 118 -12.72 6.09 -4.42
N VAL A 119 -11.59 5.40 -4.58
CA VAL A 119 -10.95 4.66 -3.47
C VAL A 119 -9.86 5.47 -2.79
N GLN A 120 -9.63 5.17 -1.50
CA GLN A 120 -8.56 5.80 -0.74
C GLN A 120 -7.23 5.05 -0.98
N TRP A 121 -6.38 5.60 -1.82
CA TRP A 121 -5.04 5.08 -2.08
C TRP A 121 -4.04 5.39 -0.97
N LEU A 122 -3.32 4.35 -0.50
CA LEU A 122 -2.16 4.46 0.39
C LEU A 122 -0.89 4.58 -0.47
N ALA A 123 -0.64 5.79 -0.93
CA ALA A 123 0.38 6.11 -1.94
C ALA A 123 1.82 6.08 -1.42
N THR A 124 2.03 6.42 -0.16
CA THR A 124 3.36 6.59 0.46
C THR A 124 3.65 5.49 1.48
N GLU A 125 4.94 5.28 1.77
CA GLU A 125 5.36 4.34 2.83
C GLU A 125 4.77 4.76 4.18
N ILE A 126 4.78 6.06 4.48
CA ILE A 126 4.24 6.63 5.73
C ILE A 126 2.75 6.34 5.84
N GLU A 127 1.95 6.56 4.79
CA GLU A 127 0.52 6.28 4.81
C GLU A 127 0.21 4.81 5.05
N LYS A 128 0.96 3.89 4.39
CA LYS A 128 0.79 2.46 4.60
C LYS A 128 1.11 2.07 6.04
N VAL A 129 2.29 2.47 6.54
CA VAL A 129 2.70 2.18 7.92
C VAL A 129 1.67 2.72 8.91
N THR A 130 1.34 4.01 8.81
CA THR A 130 0.36 4.68 9.69
C THR A 130 -0.98 3.96 9.67
N THR A 131 -1.50 3.62 8.48
CA THR A 131 -2.77 2.91 8.36
C THR A 131 -2.72 1.55 9.05
N PHE A 132 -1.69 0.74 8.79
CA PHE A 132 -1.63 -0.60 9.38
C PHE A 132 -1.31 -0.58 10.89
N THR A 133 -0.53 0.38 11.37
CA THR A 133 -0.19 0.47 12.81
C THR A 133 -1.27 1.15 13.64
N GLU A 134 -1.95 2.16 13.10
CA GLU A 134 -2.92 2.96 13.86
C GLU A 134 -4.35 2.48 13.66
N ARG A 135 -4.77 2.18 12.42
CA ARG A 135 -6.14 1.70 12.13
C ARG A 135 -6.29 0.19 12.36
N TYR A 136 -5.32 -0.60 11.91
CA TYR A 136 -5.36 -2.07 12.07
C TYR A 136 -4.58 -2.58 13.27
N LEU A 137 -4.00 -1.67 14.06
CA LEU A 137 -3.34 -1.96 15.33
C LEU A 137 -2.21 -3.02 15.22
N LEU A 138 -1.52 -3.08 14.08
CA LEU A 138 -0.41 -4.01 13.86
C LEU A 138 0.91 -3.44 14.38
N ALA A 139 1.80 -4.31 14.87
CA ALA A 139 3.14 -3.87 15.23
C ALA A 139 3.94 -3.57 13.94
N ARG A 140 4.87 -2.60 14.01
CA ARG A 140 5.76 -2.29 12.88
C ARG A 140 6.58 -3.51 12.41
N ALA A 141 6.91 -4.40 13.34
CA ALA A 141 7.65 -5.63 13.04
C ALA A 141 6.83 -6.63 12.20
N ASP A 142 5.50 -6.53 12.22
CA ASP A 142 4.60 -7.39 11.42
C ASP A 142 4.45 -6.87 9.98
N LEU A 143 4.89 -5.64 9.69
CA LEU A 143 4.80 -5.05 8.35
C LEU A 143 5.88 -5.61 7.43
N PRO A 144 5.60 -5.78 6.11
CA PRO A 144 6.60 -6.18 5.13
C PRO A 144 7.72 -5.14 5.08
N GLN A 145 8.95 -5.58 5.36
CA GLN A 145 10.09 -4.70 5.54
C GLN A 145 11.39 -5.30 5.02
N ARG A 146 12.32 -4.42 4.61
CA ARG A 146 13.68 -4.80 4.26
C ARG A 146 14.68 -3.87 4.93
N THR A 147 15.67 -4.46 5.58
CA THR A 147 16.77 -3.73 6.22
C THR A 147 17.95 -3.67 5.25
N TYR A 148 18.39 -2.46 4.97
CA TYR A 148 19.56 -2.20 4.15
C TYR A 148 20.74 -1.88 5.06
N PRO A 149 21.83 -2.67 5.00
CA PRO A 149 23.01 -2.38 5.79
C PRO A 149 23.58 -1.03 5.37
N ALA A 150 24.06 -0.26 6.36
CA ALA A 150 24.77 0.96 6.04
C ALA A 150 26.09 0.61 5.36
N GLY A 151 26.46 1.38 4.32
CA GLY A 151 27.77 1.23 3.67
C GLY A 151 28.96 1.64 4.54
N ASN A 152 28.70 2.17 5.74
CA ASN A 152 29.69 2.50 6.76
C ASN A 152 29.23 1.87 8.10
N PRO A 153 30.08 1.07 8.78
CA PRO A 153 29.77 0.47 10.07
C PRO A 153 29.34 1.45 11.17
N THR A 154 29.71 2.74 11.05
CA THR A 154 29.33 3.77 12.04
C THR A 154 27.92 4.34 11.83
N LYS A 155 27.25 3.99 10.73
CA LYS A 155 25.87 4.43 10.47
C LYS A 155 24.89 3.30 10.74
N PRO A 156 23.71 3.59 11.33
CA PRO A 156 22.70 2.57 11.54
C PRO A 156 22.15 2.08 10.19
N SER A 157 21.88 0.78 10.12
CA SER A 157 21.12 0.17 9.03
C SER A 157 19.78 0.86 8.87
N THR A 158 19.29 0.90 7.63
CA THR A 158 18.05 1.58 7.30
C THR A 158 16.97 0.58 6.95
N THR A 159 15.90 0.52 7.75
CA THR A 159 14.71 -0.28 7.45
C THR A 159 13.73 0.53 6.59
N ARG A 160 13.16 -0.13 5.58
CA ARG A 160 12.11 0.40 4.72
C ARG A 160 10.94 -0.56 4.67
N TYR A 161 9.73 -0.02 4.68
CA TYR A 161 8.50 -0.79 4.63
C TYR A 161 7.90 -0.78 3.22
N PHE A 162 7.20 -1.86 2.85
CA PHE A 162 6.51 -1.97 1.55
C PHE A 162 7.40 -1.63 0.34
N VAL A 163 8.60 -2.23 0.29
CA VAL A 163 9.67 -1.87 -0.65
C VAL A 163 9.33 -2.08 -2.12
N GLU A 164 8.36 -2.94 -2.41
CA GLU A 164 7.84 -3.21 -3.76
C GLU A 164 7.08 -1.99 -4.33
N LYS A 165 6.60 -1.11 -3.45
CA LYS A 165 5.82 0.10 -3.80
C LYS A 165 4.56 -0.19 -4.61
N LEU A 166 4.01 -1.39 -4.47
CA LEU A 166 2.74 -1.75 -5.08
C LEU A 166 1.59 -0.93 -4.46
N PRO A 167 0.60 -0.48 -5.24
CA PRO A 167 -0.54 0.26 -4.71
C PRO A 167 -1.32 -0.57 -3.67
N ILE A 168 -1.79 0.09 -2.63
CA ILE A 168 -2.75 -0.46 -1.67
C ILE A 168 -3.86 0.57 -1.54
N TYR A 169 -5.12 0.14 -1.52
CA TYR A 169 -6.24 1.03 -1.24
C TYR A 169 -7.16 0.43 -0.20
N LEU A 170 -7.99 1.30 0.40
CA LEU A 170 -9.07 0.89 1.29
C LEU A 170 -10.41 1.07 0.56
N ALA A 171 -11.31 0.10 0.72
CA ALA A 171 -12.66 0.17 0.18
C ALA A 171 -13.69 -0.53 1.09
N GLY A 172 -14.95 -0.10 1.02
CA GLY A 172 -16.06 -0.63 1.82
C GLY A 172 -16.18 0.01 3.20
N GLU A 173 -17.23 -0.40 3.92
CA GLU A 173 -17.52 0.01 5.29
C GLU A 173 -17.84 -1.23 6.14
N PRO A 174 -17.01 -1.61 7.14
CA PRO A 174 -15.73 -0.98 7.50
C PRO A 174 -14.66 -1.15 6.40
N PRO A 175 -13.65 -0.26 6.31
CA PRO A 175 -12.67 -0.30 5.23
C PRO A 175 -11.80 -1.56 5.20
N VAL A 176 -11.76 -2.22 4.04
CA VAL A 176 -10.98 -3.43 3.76
C VAL A 176 -9.75 -3.09 2.91
N PRO A 177 -8.54 -3.50 3.31
CA PRO A 177 -7.34 -3.33 2.50
C PRO A 177 -7.37 -4.19 1.24
N HIS A 178 -7.10 -3.56 0.11
CA HIS A 178 -6.93 -4.20 -1.19
C HIS A 178 -5.46 -4.10 -1.60
N PHE A 179 -4.79 -5.24 -1.68
CA PHE A 179 -3.38 -5.34 -2.04
C PHE A 179 -3.27 -5.61 -3.54
N VAL A 180 -2.65 -4.68 -4.26
CA VAL A 180 -2.49 -4.83 -5.71
C VAL A 180 -1.23 -5.62 -6.01
N TYR A 181 -1.37 -6.71 -6.75
CA TYR A 181 -0.26 -7.49 -7.29
C TYR A 181 -0.32 -7.44 -8.83
N LEU A 182 0.80 -7.11 -9.47
CA LEU A 182 0.89 -7.09 -10.93
C LEU A 182 1.46 -8.42 -11.42
N GLU A 183 0.63 -9.21 -12.08
CA GLU A 183 1.05 -10.46 -12.71
C GLU A 183 1.98 -10.14 -13.89
N HIS A 184 3.19 -10.70 -13.84
CA HIS A 184 4.20 -10.47 -14.85
C HIS A 184 4.90 -11.77 -15.28
N GLY A 185 4.14 -12.85 -15.49
CA GLY A 185 4.36 -13.85 -16.55
C GLY A 185 5.60 -14.74 -16.57
N LEU A 186 6.73 -14.36 -15.95
CA LEU A 186 8.01 -15.08 -16.04
C LEU A 186 8.37 -15.87 -14.78
N ALA A 187 7.77 -15.56 -13.63
CA ALA A 187 8.04 -16.28 -12.39
C ALA A 187 6.77 -16.95 -11.89
N GLN A 188 6.69 -18.29 -12.03
CA GLN A 188 5.58 -19.09 -11.50
C GLN A 188 5.41 -18.90 -9.97
N SER A 189 6.44 -18.42 -9.28
CA SER A 189 6.48 -18.19 -7.84
C SER A 189 6.30 -16.72 -7.42
N GLY A 190 6.18 -15.75 -8.34
CA GLY A 190 6.17 -14.32 -7.98
C GLY A 190 5.07 -13.94 -6.98
N CYS A 191 3.85 -14.44 -7.22
CA CYS A 191 2.71 -14.22 -6.35
C CYS A 191 2.85 -14.98 -5.02
N ALA A 192 3.38 -16.19 -5.04
CA ALA A 192 3.68 -16.96 -3.82
C ALA A 192 4.72 -16.24 -2.94
N GLN A 193 5.76 -15.66 -3.56
CA GLN A 193 6.76 -14.86 -2.85
C GLN A 193 6.13 -13.60 -2.27
N PHE A 194 5.30 -12.89 -3.03
CA PHE A 194 4.55 -11.73 -2.52
C PHE A 194 3.71 -12.09 -1.29
N LEU A 195 2.93 -13.18 -1.35
CA LEU A 195 2.13 -13.66 -0.23
C LEU A 195 3.00 -14.05 0.98
N SER A 196 4.16 -14.66 0.74
CA SER A 196 5.13 -15.00 1.79
C SER A 196 5.72 -13.76 2.46
N ASP A 197 6.16 -12.77 1.66
CA ASP A 197 6.73 -11.52 2.15
C ASP A 197 5.73 -10.69 2.97
N TYR A 198 4.44 -10.82 2.66
CA TYR A 198 3.35 -10.14 3.35
C TYR A 198 2.65 -11.03 4.39
N ALA A 199 3.09 -12.27 4.61
CA ALA A 199 2.35 -13.29 5.36
C ALA A 199 1.97 -12.84 6.77
N THR A 200 2.92 -12.27 7.51
CA THR A 200 2.71 -11.82 8.90
C THR A 200 1.64 -10.74 8.98
N LEU A 201 1.68 -9.75 8.08
CA LEU A 201 0.68 -8.69 7.99
C LEU A 201 -0.67 -9.28 7.56
N LEU A 202 -0.70 -10.05 6.48
CA LEU A 202 -1.95 -10.58 5.93
C LEU A 202 -2.66 -11.46 6.94
N ARG A 203 -1.97 -12.38 7.63
CA ARG A 203 -2.58 -13.28 8.64
C ARG A 203 -3.19 -12.55 9.84
N ARG A 204 -2.76 -11.33 10.14
CA ARG A 204 -3.28 -10.53 11.28
C ARG A 204 -4.45 -9.63 10.91
N LEU A 205 -4.74 -9.45 9.61
CA LEU A 205 -5.86 -8.63 9.17
C LEU A 205 -7.18 -9.43 9.26
N PRO A 206 -8.29 -8.84 9.71
CA PRO A 206 -9.57 -9.55 9.79
C PRO A 206 -10.24 -9.78 8.42
N ALA A 207 -9.96 -8.90 7.46
CA ALA A 207 -10.40 -9.01 6.09
C ALA A 207 -9.40 -8.31 5.15
N TRP A 208 -9.23 -8.85 3.94
CA TRP A 208 -8.41 -8.23 2.89
C TRP A 208 -8.72 -8.85 1.52
N THR A 209 -8.36 -8.13 0.47
CA THR A 209 -8.51 -8.58 -0.92
C THR A 209 -7.17 -8.55 -1.63
N LEU A 210 -6.80 -9.63 -2.32
CA LEU A 210 -5.73 -9.62 -3.32
C LEU A 210 -6.31 -9.20 -4.66
N VAL A 211 -5.84 -8.09 -5.22
CA VAL A 211 -6.21 -7.65 -6.56
C VAL A 211 -5.07 -7.97 -7.52
N VAL A 212 -5.24 -9.01 -8.33
CA VAL A 212 -4.28 -9.45 -9.33
C VAL A 212 -4.56 -8.73 -10.64
N LEU A 213 -3.65 -7.85 -11.03
CA LEU A 213 -3.68 -7.18 -12.32
C LEU A 213 -2.97 -8.02 -13.38
N THR A 214 -3.68 -8.35 -14.45
CA THR A 214 -3.16 -9.14 -15.56
C THR A 214 -3.29 -8.37 -16.86
N PRO A 215 -2.24 -8.26 -17.69
CA PRO A 215 -2.37 -7.71 -19.04
C PRO A 215 -3.42 -8.48 -19.86
N LYS A 216 -4.22 -7.80 -20.69
CA LYS A 216 -5.32 -8.44 -21.44
C LYS A 216 -4.90 -9.62 -22.31
N ASP A 217 -3.68 -9.57 -22.84
CA ASP A 217 -3.17 -10.57 -23.78
C ASP A 217 -2.47 -11.73 -23.07
N MET A 218 -2.41 -11.70 -21.73
CA MET A 218 -1.82 -12.77 -20.92
C MET A 218 -2.89 -13.80 -20.53
N PRO A 219 -2.50 -15.08 -20.37
CA PRO A 219 -3.41 -16.09 -19.85
C PRO A 219 -3.88 -15.73 -18.42
N ALA A 220 -4.96 -16.38 -17.99
CA ALA A 220 -5.43 -16.24 -16.61
C ALA A 220 -4.30 -16.55 -15.62
N PRO A 221 -4.20 -15.82 -14.49
CA PRO A 221 -3.09 -15.94 -13.53
C PRO A 221 -3.22 -17.17 -12.63
N THR A 222 -3.37 -18.37 -13.21
CA THR A 222 -3.66 -19.63 -12.51
C THR A 222 -2.61 -19.99 -11.46
N ALA A 223 -1.33 -19.64 -11.69
CA ALA A 223 -0.27 -19.82 -10.70
C ALA A 223 -0.50 -18.96 -9.45
N CYS A 224 -0.91 -17.70 -9.62
CA CYS A 224 -1.23 -16.82 -8.50
C CYS A 224 -2.52 -17.24 -7.79
N THR A 225 -3.54 -17.67 -8.53
CA THR A 225 -4.76 -18.26 -7.93
C THR A 225 -4.44 -19.45 -7.04
N ARG A 226 -3.63 -20.41 -7.52
CA ARG A 226 -3.19 -21.55 -6.71
C ARG A 226 -2.35 -21.14 -5.50
N ALA A 227 -1.45 -20.17 -5.65
CA ALA A 227 -0.66 -19.65 -4.54
C ALA A 227 -1.54 -19.00 -3.47
N PHE A 228 -2.56 -18.26 -3.88
CA PHE A 228 -3.54 -17.66 -2.98
C PHE A 228 -4.38 -18.72 -2.25
N GLU A 229 -4.88 -19.72 -2.96
CA GLU A 229 -5.61 -20.85 -2.38
C GLU A 229 -4.75 -21.60 -1.35
N ALA A 230 -3.50 -21.93 -1.70
CA ALA A 230 -2.57 -22.58 -0.79
C ALA A 230 -2.25 -21.71 0.44
N PHE A 231 -2.11 -20.39 0.28
CA PHE A 231 -1.90 -19.47 1.40
C PHE A 231 -3.11 -19.41 2.34
N ARG A 232 -4.32 -19.34 1.77
CA ARG A 232 -5.59 -19.34 2.51
C ARG A 232 -5.78 -20.66 3.25
N ASP A 233 -5.57 -21.78 2.59
CA ASP A 233 -5.83 -23.11 3.14
C ASP A 233 -4.75 -23.52 4.16
N GLY A 234 -3.50 -23.08 3.94
CA GLY A 234 -2.38 -23.19 4.88
C GLY A 234 -2.44 -22.25 6.09
N ALA A 235 -3.55 -21.51 6.25
CA ALA A 235 -3.83 -20.70 7.44
C ALA A 235 -4.40 -21.53 8.61
N SER A 236 -4.60 -22.85 8.45
CA SER A 236 -4.77 -23.76 9.59
C SER A 236 -3.41 -24.17 10.16
N VAL A 237 -3.26 -24.17 11.49
CA VAL A 237 -2.19 -24.86 12.28
C VAL A 237 -1.04 -24.03 12.89
N THR A 238 -1.02 -22.68 12.87
CA THR A 238 -0.08 -21.96 13.78
C THR A 238 -0.64 -20.64 14.27
N GLU A 239 -1.57 -20.74 15.19
CA GLU A 239 -2.07 -19.64 16.01
C GLU A 239 -0.94 -19.14 16.91
N THR A 240 -0.32 -18.02 16.54
CA THR A 240 0.03 -17.07 17.60
C THR A 240 -1.26 -16.29 17.84
N PRO A 241 -1.98 -16.50 18.95
CA PRO A 241 -3.30 -15.90 19.11
C PRO A 241 -3.12 -14.38 19.10
N ALA A 242 -3.66 -13.72 18.08
CA ALA A 242 -4.08 -12.34 18.24
C ALA A 242 -5.05 -12.34 19.42
N LEU A 243 -4.85 -11.45 20.40
CA LEU A 243 -5.70 -11.40 21.58
C LEU A 243 -7.14 -11.24 21.14
N ASP A 244 -7.98 -12.23 21.43
CA ASP A 244 -9.42 -12.10 21.18
C ASP A 244 -10.01 -11.00 22.10
N ARG A 245 -11.27 -10.60 21.85
CA ARG A 245 -11.91 -9.53 22.65
C ARG A 245 -11.90 -9.84 24.16
N GLY A 246 -12.13 -11.09 24.55
CA GLY A 246 -12.11 -11.50 25.94
C GLY A 246 -10.72 -11.43 26.54
N GLN A 247 -9.69 -11.78 25.77
CA GLN A 247 -8.29 -11.69 26.16
C GLN A 247 -7.80 -10.24 26.23
N LEU A 248 -8.26 -9.35 25.34
CA LEU A 248 -7.99 -7.91 25.40
C LEU A 248 -8.68 -7.27 26.60
N ALA A 249 -9.97 -7.56 26.83
CA ALA A 249 -10.70 -7.07 28.00
C ALA A 249 -10.03 -7.55 29.30
N TRP A 250 -9.69 -8.83 29.37
CA TRP A 250 -8.94 -9.38 30.51
C TRP A 250 -7.57 -8.72 30.66
N TYR A 251 -6.81 -8.53 29.57
CA TYR A 251 -5.49 -7.91 29.61
C TYR A 251 -5.57 -6.45 30.07
N PHE A 252 -6.60 -5.70 29.66
CA PHE A 252 -6.84 -4.33 30.09
C PHE A 252 -7.27 -4.25 31.55
N GLU A 253 -8.16 -5.13 32.01
CA GLU A 253 -8.50 -5.20 33.43
C GLU A 253 -7.29 -5.60 34.29
N ALA A 254 -6.51 -6.58 33.84
CA ALA A 254 -5.27 -6.98 34.51
C ALA A 254 -4.26 -5.82 34.54
N ARG A 255 -4.08 -5.09 33.43
CA ARG A 255 -3.21 -3.91 33.36
C ARG A 255 -3.69 -2.82 34.31
N ARG A 256 -5.00 -2.53 34.34
CA ARG A 256 -5.61 -1.57 35.24
C ARG A 256 -5.35 -1.95 36.70
N ALA A 257 -5.54 -3.21 37.06
CA ALA A 257 -5.27 -3.70 38.41
C ALA A 257 -3.79 -3.55 38.79
N VAL A 258 -2.85 -3.87 37.88
CA VAL A 258 -1.40 -3.67 38.10
C VAL A 258 -1.05 -2.19 38.24
N GLU A 259 -1.52 -1.31 37.35
CA GLU A 259 -1.24 0.14 37.39
C GLU A 259 -1.84 0.81 38.65
N GLN A 260 -3.00 0.34 39.12
CA GLN A 260 -3.64 0.79 40.36
C GLN A 260 -3.10 0.10 41.62
N ARG A 261 -2.08 -0.77 41.51
CA ARG A 261 -1.48 -1.54 42.61
C ARG A 261 -2.45 -2.45 43.37
N GLN A 262 -3.50 -2.91 42.69
CA GLN A 262 -4.52 -3.84 43.21
C GLN A 262 -4.10 -5.29 42.91
N PHE A 263 -2.97 -5.72 43.46
CA PHE A 263 -2.40 -7.04 43.21
C PHE A 263 -3.20 -8.18 43.84
N ASP A 264 -4.03 -7.88 44.82
CA ASP A 264 -5.00 -8.78 45.46
C ASP A 264 -6.07 -9.28 44.49
N ARG A 265 -6.28 -8.58 43.37
CA ARG A 265 -7.27 -8.95 42.33
C ARG A 265 -6.74 -9.93 41.29
N LEU A 266 -5.45 -10.28 41.32
CA LEU A 266 -4.82 -11.17 40.35
C LEU A 266 -4.13 -12.34 41.07
N SER A 267 -4.41 -13.55 40.63
CA SER A 267 -3.64 -14.73 41.05
C SER A 267 -2.20 -14.70 40.50
N VAL A 268 -1.32 -15.51 41.08
CA VAL A 268 0.07 -15.65 40.62
C VAL A 268 0.15 -16.08 39.15
N ALA A 269 -0.75 -16.97 38.71
CA ALA A 269 -0.83 -17.42 37.32
C ALA A 269 -1.27 -16.28 36.38
N GLU A 270 -2.20 -15.43 36.81
CA GLU A 270 -2.66 -14.27 36.06
C GLU A 270 -1.59 -13.18 35.94
N VAL A 271 -0.80 -12.96 37.00
CA VAL A 271 0.36 -12.05 36.96
C VAL A 271 1.42 -12.54 35.96
N ALA A 272 1.70 -13.84 35.93
CA ALA A 272 2.63 -14.43 34.96
C ALA A 272 2.11 -14.27 33.52
N ARG A 273 0.82 -14.56 33.30
CA ARG A 273 0.14 -14.36 32.01
C ARG A 273 0.17 -12.90 31.56
N PHE A 274 -0.10 -11.97 32.47
CA PHE A 274 -0.04 -10.52 32.20
C PHE A 274 1.36 -10.10 31.78
N ARG A 275 2.41 -10.52 32.51
CA ARG A 275 3.81 -10.17 32.18
C ARG A 275 4.21 -10.63 30.79
N GLU A 276 3.83 -11.84 30.41
CA GLU A 276 4.15 -12.36 29.07
C GLU A 276 3.41 -11.58 27.97
N LEU A 277 2.11 -11.33 28.16
CA LEU A 277 1.33 -10.52 27.21
C LEU A 277 1.81 -9.07 27.14
N HIS A 278 2.21 -8.48 28.26
CA HIS A 278 2.74 -7.12 28.32
C HIS A 278 4.10 -7.02 27.62
N ARG A 279 4.97 -8.04 27.77
CA ARG A 279 6.25 -8.13 27.07
C ARG A 279 6.05 -8.23 25.55
N LEU A 280 5.09 -9.03 25.10
CA LEU A 280 4.77 -9.23 23.67
C LEU A 280 4.13 -8.00 23.02
N ASN A 281 3.47 -7.14 23.81
CA ASN A 281 2.75 -5.95 23.35
C ASN A 281 3.45 -4.63 23.74
N ALA A 282 4.70 -4.67 24.20
CA ALA A 282 5.44 -3.46 24.57
C ALA A 282 5.71 -2.59 23.32
N GLY A 283 5.23 -1.34 23.34
CA GLY A 283 5.41 -0.38 22.23
C GLY A 283 4.45 -0.56 21.04
N SER A 284 3.38 -1.35 21.19
CA SER A 284 2.33 -1.50 20.19
C SER A 284 1.21 -0.46 20.39
N SER A 285 0.30 -0.37 19.41
CA SER A 285 -0.94 0.43 19.47
C SER A 285 -1.92 0.00 20.58
N THR A 286 -1.64 -1.12 21.27
CA THR A 286 -2.37 -1.60 22.44
C THR A 286 -2.35 -0.59 23.59
N ASP A 287 -1.32 0.25 23.72
CA ASP A 287 -1.28 1.34 24.71
C ASP A 287 -2.29 2.45 24.43
N ALA A 288 -2.47 2.81 23.16
CA ALA A 288 -3.47 3.80 22.76
C ALA A 288 -4.89 3.24 22.96
N LEU A 289 -5.10 1.98 22.61
CA LEU A 289 -6.36 1.28 22.82
C LEU A 289 -6.71 1.13 24.30
N PHE A 290 -5.73 0.85 25.16
CA PHE A 290 -5.94 0.80 26.61
C PHE A 290 -6.38 2.17 27.17
N LYS A 291 -5.77 3.27 26.70
CA LYS A 291 -6.19 4.62 27.08
C LYS A 291 -7.62 4.93 26.66
N ASP A 292 -8.01 4.49 25.47
CA ASP A 292 -9.37 4.67 24.96
C ASP A 292 -10.39 3.80 25.72
N TRP A 293 -10.05 2.54 26.00
CA TRP A 293 -10.84 1.65 26.86
C TRP A 293 -10.99 2.18 28.29
N MET A 294 -9.95 2.80 28.86
CA MET A 294 -10.06 3.45 30.17
C MET A 294 -11.12 4.59 30.19
N ALA A 295 -11.41 5.20 29.04
CA ALA A 295 -12.40 6.27 28.92
C ALA A 295 -13.79 5.78 28.52
N THR A 296 -13.89 4.73 27.69
CA THR A 296 -15.14 4.29 27.05
C THR A 296 -15.60 2.88 27.45
N GLY A 297 -14.78 2.16 28.22
CA GLY A 297 -15.01 0.77 28.60
C GLY A 297 -15.03 -0.16 27.39
N ASP A 298 -15.78 -1.26 27.48
CA ASP A 298 -15.86 -2.30 26.43
C ASP A 298 -16.42 -1.81 25.09
N ARG A 299 -16.93 -0.57 25.02
CA ARG A 299 -17.33 0.04 23.74
C ARG A 299 -16.15 0.21 22.79
N SER A 300 -14.97 0.62 23.26
CA SER A 300 -13.77 0.70 22.39
C SER A 300 -13.38 -0.67 21.83
N LEU A 301 -13.60 -1.74 22.59
CA LEU A 301 -13.37 -3.12 22.15
C LEU A 301 -14.46 -3.62 21.19
N SER A 302 -15.65 -3.01 21.22
CA SER A 302 -16.76 -3.36 20.34
C SER A 302 -16.63 -2.80 18.92
N GLU A 303 -15.87 -1.71 18.77
CA GLU A 303 -15.56 -1.08 17.49
C GLU A 303 -14.29 -1.64 16.81
N LEU A 304 -13.56 -2.52 17.51
CA LEU A 304 -12.40 -3.21 16.96
C LEU A 304 -12.82 -4.30 15.96
N PRO A 305 -12.18 -4.37 14.78
CA PRO A 305 -12.49 -5.38 13.77
C PRO A 305 -11.92 -6.77 14.12
N PHE A 306 -11.40 -6.98 15.32
CA PHE A 306 -10.86 -8.27 15.78
C PHE A 306 -12.00 -9.24 16.12
N HIS A 307 -12.42 -9.98 15.11
CA HIS A 307 -13.19 -11.20 15.31
C HIS A 307 -12.31 -12.42 14.99
N VAL A 308 -12.42 -13.44 15.86
CA VAL A 308 -12.10 -14.86 15.58
C VAL A 308 -13.17 -15.45 14.64
N LEU A 309 -13.59 -14.67 13.65
CA LEU A 309 -14.32 -15.18 12.49
C LEU A 309 -13.27 -15.66 11.48
N PRO A 310 -13.58 -16.64 10.62
CA PRO A 310 -12.69 -16.97 9.53
C PRO A 310 -12.35 -15.69 8.78
N GLN A 311 -11.05 -15.48 8.59
CA GLN A 311 -10.53 -14.32 7.89
C GLN A 311 -11.25 -14.16 6.55
N ARG A 312 -11.86 -13.00 6.32
CA ARG A 312 -12.54 -12.73 5.04
C ARG A 312 -11.51 -12.35 3.99
N VAL A 313 -11.02 -13.35 3.26
CA VAL A 313 -10.04 -13.16 2.20
C VAL A 313 -10.67 -13.33 0.83
N ASN A 314 -10.45 -12.37 -0.05
CA ASN A 314 -10.95 -12.41 -1.42
C ASN A 314 -9.82 -12.32 -2.43
N LEU A 315 -10.01 -12.97 -3.58
CA LEU A 315 -9.16 -12.84 -4.75
C LEU A 315 -9.95 -12.18 -5.87
N GLU A 316 -9.44 -11.07 -6.38
CA GLU A 316 -10.00 -10.40 -7.56
C GLU A 316 -8.97 -10.42 -8.68
N VAL A 317 -9.38 -10.90 -9.85
CA VAL A 317 -8.57 -10.79 -11.07
C VAL A 317 -9.12 -9.63 -11.90
N ARG A 318 -8.23 -8.72 -12.30
CA ARG A 318 -8.56 -7.55 -13.13
C ARG A 318 -7.68 -7.54 -14.37
N TYR A 319 -8.31 -7.50 -15.54
CA TYR A 319 -7.62 -7.42 -16.81
C TYR A 319 -7.41 -5.97 -17.21
N LEU A 320 -6.15 -5.58 -17.46
CA LEU A 320 -5.81 -4.24 -17.93
C LEU A 320 -6.36 -4.03 -19.33
N SER A 321 -6.97 -2.86 -19.60
CA SER A 321 -7.62 -2.59 -20.89
C SER A 321 -6.64 -2.31 -22.05
N HIS A 322 -5.35 -2.20 -21.77
CA HIS A 322 -4.33 -1.76 -22.73
C HIS A 322 -3.19 -2.75 -22.88
N GLN A 323 -2.64 -2.80 -24.10
CA GLN A 323 -1.43 -3.54 -24.41
C GLN A 323 -0.19 -2.68 -24.13
N TYR A 324 0.90 -3.34 -23.75
CA TYR A 324 2.16 -2.69 -23.36
C TYR A 324 3.35 -3.11 -24.22
N SER A 325 3.10 -3.77 -25.36
CA SER A 325 4.11 -4.33 -26.27
C SER A 325 5.16 -3.33 -26.78
N GLN A 326 4.90 -2.03 -26.67
CA GLN A 326 5.89 -0.98 -26.93
C GLN A 326 7.13 -1.05 -26.01
N PHE A 327 7.06 -1.82 -24.92
CA PHE A 327 8.15 -2.05 -23.98
C PHE A 327 8.80 -3.44 -24.11
N GLY A 328 8.46 -4.21 -25.16
CA GLY A 328 8.95 -5.57 -25.40
C GLY A 328 7.81 -6.60 -25.47
N ASP A 329 8.14 -7.84 -25.83
CA ASP A 329 7.15 -8.91 -26.03
C ASP A 329 6.53 -9.39 -24.71
N LEU A 330 7.27 -9.23 -23.60
CA LEU A 330 6.82 -9.45 -22.23
C LEU A 330 6.99 -8.14 -21.45
N PRO A 331 6.10 -7.15 -21.63
CA PRO A 331 6.26 -5.85 -21.02
C PRO A 331 6.14 -5.94 -19.49
N GLY A 332 7.07 -5.32 -18.78
CA GLY A 332 7.21 -5.52 -17.34
C GLY A 332 8.06 -6.74 -16.97
N VAL A 333 8.57 -7.43 -17.97
CA VAL A 333 9.61 -8.47 -17.97
C VAL A 333 11.02 -7.93 -17.74
N CYS A 334 11.74 -8.14 -16.63
CA CYS A 334 13.18 -7.84 -16.60
C CYS A 334 13.97 -9.02 -17.17
#